data_AF-A0A924MFM1-F1
#
_entry.id   AF-A0A924MFM1-F1
#
_cell.length_a   1.000
_cell.length_b   1.000
_cell.length_c   1.000
_cell.angle_alpha   90.00
_cell.angle_beta   90.00
_cell.angle_gamma   90.00
#
_symmetry.space_group_name_H-M   'P 1'
#
loop_
_entity.id
_entity.type
_entity.pdbx_description
1 polymer ?
#
loop_
_entity_poly.entity_id
_entity_poly.type
_entity_poly.pdbx_seq_one_letter_code
_entity_poly.pdbx_strand_id
1 'polypeptide(L)'
;MKYILLSVFILSSFFVKAYQNVDSLTYSLQRNKINGMLQARSSKFGQFDNSLSQRTGIFGFKTKKDMQRSMDILTEIIKTDNDILRETKTLLDFKTFQQEQVATQGKDYEFKNLAYMKTINKLQTENNRLDQETLEFKKGKKFYQIVSFALGLAIISFALFVFRKISPKKS
;
A
#
# COMPACT_ATOMS: atom_id res chain seq x y z
N MET A 1 -5.26 33.03 11.13
CA MET A 1 -5.56 31.99 10.12
C MET A 1 -4.40 31.00 9.90
N LYS A 2 -3.19 31.43 9.49
CA LYS A 2 -2.05 30.54 9.18
C LYS A 2 -1.61 29.62 10.34
N TYR A 3 -1.55 30.13 11.57
CA TYR A 3 -1.16 29.35 12.75
C TYR A 3 -2.25 28.39 13.26
N ILE A 4 -3.52 28.69 12.98
CA ILE A 4 -4.66 27.83 13.33
C ILE A 4 -4.68 26.59 12.43
N LEU A 5 -4.43 26.76 11.13
CA LEU A 5 -4.28 25.65 10.18
C LEU A 5 -3.10 24.72 10.52
N LEU A 6 -1.96 25.30 10.95
CA LEU A 6 -0.80 24.52 11.39
C LEU A 6 -1.11 23.73 12.67
N SER A 7 -1.81 24.34 13.63
CA SER A 7 -2.24 23.68 14.87
C SER A 7 -3.19 22.51 14.60
N VAL A 8 -4.15 22.67 13.69
CA VAL A 8 -5.11 21.61 13.31
C VAL A 8 -4.39 20.45 12.62
N PHE A 9 -3.39 20.74 11.77
CA PHE A 9 -2.59 19.72 11.10
C PHE A 9 -1.72 18.89 12.07
N ILE A 10 -1.16 19.54 13.10
CA ILE A 10 -0.39 18.87 14.15
C ILE A 10 -1.30 18.00 15.02
N LEU A 11 -2.48 18.51 15.41
CA LEU A 11 -3.47 17.75 16.19
C LEU A 11 -4.02 16.54 15.42
N SER A 12 -4.25 16.65 14.11
CA SER A 12 -4.68 15.52 13.29
C SER A 12 -3.61 14.41 13.15
N SER A 13 -2.33 14.77 13.29
CA SER A 13 -1.22 13.80 13.19
C SER A 13 -1.12 12.86 14.39
N PHE A 14 -1.67 13.24 15.55
CA PHE A 14 -1.69 12.39 16.75
C PHE A 14 -2.75 11.28 16.69
N PHE A 15 -3.87 11.49 15.99
CA PHE A 15 -4.94 10.49 15.87
C PHE A 15 -4.57 9.30 14.95
N VAL A 16 -3.60 9.45 14.05
CA VAL A 16 -3.23 8.40 13.07
C VAL A 16 -2.49 7.23 13.73
N LYS A 17 -1.87 7.41 14.91
CA LYS A 17 -1.11 6.34 15.57
C LYS A 17 -1.97 5.29 16.29
N ALA A 18 -3.28 5.51 16.45
CA ALA A 18 -4.19 4.58 17.13
C ALA A 18 -4.68 3.42 16.25
N TYR A 19 -4.44 3.47 14.93
CA TYR A 19 -4.84 2.40 13.99
C TYR A 19 -3.74 1.35 13.77
N GLN A 20 -2.74 1.30 14.64
CA GLN A 20 -1.70 0.28 14.57
C GLN A 20 -2.23 -0.99 15.26
N ASN A 21 -2.43 -2.04 14.46
CA ASN A 21 -2.36 -3.45 14.87
C ASN A 21 -3.60 -4.14 15.50
N VAL A 22 -4.82 -3.85 15.02
CA VAL A 22 -5.98 -4.71 15.32
C VAL A 22 -5.73 -6.18 14.91
N ASP A 23 -5.05 -6.38 13.78
CA ASP A 23 -4.67 -7.71 13.29
C ASP A 23 -3.62 -8.40 14.18
N SER A 24 -2.67 -7.65 14.75
CA SER A 24 -1.67 -8.20 15.68
C SER A 24 -2.31 -8.61 17.01
N LEU A 25 -3.24 -7.80 17.52
CA LEU A 25 -3.95 -8.12 18.76
C LEU A 25 -4.76 -9.41 18.59
N THR A 26 -5.54 -9.52 17.51
CA THR A 26 -6.34 -10.72 17.23
C THR A 26 -5.47 -11.97 17.06
N TYR A 27 -4.35 -11.85 16.35
CA TYR A 27 -3.36 -12.93 16.21
C TYR A 27 -2.76 -13.36 17.55
N SER A 28 -2.43 -12.41 18.42
CA SER A 28 -1.87 -12.68 19.75
C SER A 28 -2.86 -13.39 20.67
N LEU A 29 -4.13 -12.97 20.66
CA LEU A 29 -5.21 -13.60 21.43
C LEU A 29 -5.42 -15.06 20.98
N GLN A 30 -5.44 -15.30 19.67
CA GLN A 30 -5.56 -16.64 19.10
C GLN A 30 -4.39 -17.56 19.50
N ARG A 31 -3.15 -17.04 19.48
CA ARG A 31 -1.98 -17.79 19.97
C ARG A 31 -2.07 -18.12 21.46
N ASN A 32 -2.50 -17.16 22.28
CA ASN A 32 -2.67 -17.39 23.72
C ASN A 32 -3.72 -18.46 24.00
N LYS A 33 -4.83 -18.45 23.26
CA LYS A 33 -5.85 -19.50 23.32
C LYS A 33 -5.27 -20.87 22.97
N ILE A 34 -4.52 -20.99 21.88
CA ILE A 34 -3.86 -22.25 21.48
C ILE A 34 -2.89 -22.73 22.56
N ASN A 35 -2.08 -21.84 23.12
CA ASN A 35 -1.15 -22.19 24.21
C ASN A 35 -1.89 -22.69 25.45
N GLY A 36 -3.03 -22.08 25.80
CA GLY A 36 -3.89 -22.56 26.88
C GLY A 36 -4.40 -23.98 26.63
N MET A 37 -4.84 -24.28 25.40
CA MET A 37 -5.27 -25.63 25.02
C MET A 37 -4.12 -26.64 25.06
N LEU A 38 -2.92 -26.27 24.62
CA LEU A 38 -1.72 -27.11 24.69
C LEU A 38 -1.34 -27.43 26.14
N GLN A 39 -1.47 -26.45 27.04
CA GLN A 39 -1.22 -26.67 28.47
C GLN A 39 -2.28 -27.60 29.09
N ALA A 40 -3.55 -27.42 28.73
CA ALA A 40 -4.63 -28.32 29.15
C ALA A 40 -4.41 -29.75 28.65
N ARG A 41 -4.00 -29.91 27.37
CA ARG A 41 -3.61 -31.20 26.79
C ARG A 41 -2.47 -31.85 27.56
N SER A 42 -1.42 -31.10 27.86
CA SER A 42 -0.27 -31.60 28.63
C SER A 42 -0.69 -32.11 30.01
N SER A 43 -1.55 -31.37 30.72
CA SER A 43 -2.11 -31.79 32.00
C SER A 43 -2.92 -33.09 31.89
N LYS A 44 -3.82 -33.18 30.90
CA LYS A 44 -4.61 -34.40 30.64
C LYS A 44 -3.74 -35.60 30.28
N PHE A 45 -2.68 -35.39 29.51
CA PHE A 45 -1.72 -36.43 29.19
C PHE A 45 -1.00 -36.96 30.44
N GLY A 46 -0.63 -36.08 31.36
CA GLY A 46 -0.11 -36.48 32.67
C GLY A 46 -1.12 -37.30 33.49
N GLN A 47 -2.41 -36.94 33.45
CA GLN A 47 -3.47 -37.73 34.11
C GLN A 47 -3.66 -39.11 33.45
N PHE A 48 -3.56 -39.17 32.12
CA PHE A 48 -3.62 -40.41 31.37
C PHE A 48 -2.47 -41.34 31.77
N ASP A 49 -1.24 -40.84 31.80
CA ASP A 49 -0.06 -41.60 32.20
C ASP A 49 -0.21 -42.16 33.63
N ASN A 50 -0.69 -41.35 34.57
CA ASN A 50 -1.01 -41.79 35.93
C ASN A 50 -2.14 -42.86 35.96
N SER A 51 -3.13 -42.77 35.07
CA SER A 51 -4.21 -43.78 35.00
C SER A 51 -3.74 -45.13 34.45
N LEU A 52 -2.67 -45.14 33.64
CA LEU A 52 -2.08 -46.37 33.12
C LEU A 52 -1.43 -47.19 34.24
N SER A 53 -0.81 -46.55 35.22
CA SER A 53 -0.18 -47.23 36.36
C SER A 53 -1.17 -47.64 37.47
N GLN A 54 -2.37 -47.06 37.53
CA GLN A 54 -3.40 -47.43 38.50
C GLN A 54 -3.90 -48.87 38.31
N ARG A 55 -3.95 -49.61 39.43
CA ARG A 55 -4.47 -50.98 39.55
C ARG A 55 -5.25 -51.11 40.86
N THR A 56 -6.57 -51.13 40.80
CA THR A 56 -7.41 -51.23 42.01
C THR A 56 -7.99 -52.62 42.22
N GLY A 57 -7.61 -53.61 41.41
CA GLY A 57 -8.09 -54.98 41.54
C GLY A 57 -7.54 -55.66 42.80
N ILE A 58 -8.32 -56.59 43.36
CA ILE A 58 -8.03 -57.30 44.62
C ILE A 58 -6.67 -58.01 44.61
N PHE A 59 -6.15 -58.37 43.42
CA PHE A 59 -4.85 -59.03 43.25
C PHE A 59 -3.81 -58.15 42.56
N GLY A 60 -3.97 -56.82 42.59
CA GLY A 60 -3.07 -55.89 41.90
C GLY A 60 -3.22 -55.93 40.37
N PHE A 61 -4.34 -56.45 39.86
CA PHE A 61 -4.69 -56.38 38.44
C PHE A 61 -5.44 -55.09 38.11
N LYS A 62 -5.33 -54.65 36.85
CA LYS A 62 -6.11 -53.52 36.34
C LYS A 62 -7.57 -53.95 36.19
N THR A 63 -8.50 -53.14 36.72
CA THR A 63 -9.93 -53.42 36.60
C THR A 63 -10.50 -52.81 35.32
N LYS A 64 -11.70 -53.26 34.91
CA LYS A 64 -12.44 -52.62 33.81
C LYS A 64 -12.67 -51.12 34.07
N LYS A 65 -12.92 -50.74 35.34
CA LYS A 65 -13.12 -49.34 35.73
C LYS A 65 -11.84 -48.51 35.53
N ASP A 66 -10.67 -49.06 35.86
CA ASP A 66 -9.37 -48.41 35.64
C ASP A 66 -9.09 -48.20 34.15
N MET A 67 -9.39 -49.23 33.33
CA MET A 67 -9.28 -49.13 31.87
C MET A 67 -10.22 -48.09 31.28
N GLN A 68 -11.47 -48.06 31.75
CA GLN A 68 -12.47 -47.11 31.25
C GLN A 68 -12.09 -45.67 31.58
N ARG A 69 -11.61 -45.41 32.81
CA ARG A 69 -11.04 -44.10 33.18
C ARG A 69 -9.90 -43.68 32.26
N SER A 70 -9.00 -44.60 31.94
CA SER A 70 -7.88 -44.33 31.02
C SER A 70 -8.39 -43.96 29.61
N MET A 71 -9.41 -44.67 29.12
CA MET A 71 -10.03 -44.44 27.82
C MET A 71 -10.80 -43.11 27.76
N ASP A 72 -11.48 -42.74 28.85
CA ASP A 72 -12.20 -41.47 28.96
C ASP A 72 -11.22 -40.28 28.86
N ILE A 73 -10.10 -40.34 29.60
CA ILE A 73 -9.05 -39.31 29.52
C ILE A 73 -8.45 -39.25 28.11
N LEU A 74 -8.19 -40.39 27.48
CA LEU A 74 -7.67 -40.45 26.11
C LEU A 74 -8.65 -39.80 25.12
N THR A 75 -9.95 -40.06 25.27
CA THR A 75 -10.99 -39.44 24.44
C THR A 75 -11.02 -37.92 24.60
N GLU A 76 -10.84 -37.42 25.82
CA GLU A 76 -10.73 -35.98 26.07
C GLU A 76 -9.47 -35.35 25.48
N ILE A 77 -8.34 -36.07 25.50
CA ILE A 77 -7.10 -35.63 24.84
C ILE A 77 -7.35 -35.49 23.34
N ILE A 78 -7.93 -36.50 22.70
CA ILE A 78 -8.22 -36.48 21.25
C ILE A 78 -9.15 -35.32 20.88
N LYS A 79 -10.19 -35.06 21.69
CA LYS A 79 -11.06 -33.89 21.48
C LYS A 79 -10.27 -32.58 21.55
N THR A 80 -9.41 -32.45 22.56
CA THR A 80 -8.55 -31.27 22.73
C THR A 80 -7.60 -31.11 21.55
N ASP A 81 -7.06 -32.21 21.01
CA ASP A 81 -6.15 -32.20 19.87
C ASP A 81 -6.85 -31.74 18.59
N ASN A 82 -8.08 -32.21 18.37
CA ASN A 82 -8.90 -31.74 17.25
C ASN A 82 -9.20 -30.24 17.34
N ASP A 83 -9.50 -29.73 18.53
CA ASP A 83 -9.71 -28.30 18.75
C ASP A 83 -8.42 -27.50 18.50
N ILE A 84 -7.28 -27.96 19.00
CA ILE A 84 -5.97 -27.34 18.74
C ILE A 84 -5.68 -27.30 17.24
N LEU A 85 -5.92 -28.40 16.51
CA LEU A 85 -5.70 -28.47 15.07
C LEU A 85 -6.58 -27.48 14.32
N ARG A 86 -7.87 -27.38 14.67
CA ARG A 86 -8.81 -26.44 14.06
C ARG A 86 -8.34 -25.00 14.26
N GLU A 87 -8.02 -24.63 15.49
CA GLU A 87 -7.62 -23.25 15.84
C GLU A 87 -6.26 -22.88 15.24
N THR A 88 -5.34 -23.85 15.12
CA THR A 88 -4.04 -23.68 14.45
C THR A 88 -4.21 -23.51 12.94
N LYS A 89 -5.13 -24.25 12.32
CA LYS A 89 -5.46 -24.08 10.90
C LYS A 89 -6.04 -22.70 10.64
N THR A 90 -6.98 -22.24 11.44
CA THR A 90 -7.53 -20.87 11.32
C THR A 90 -6.42 -19.82 11.44
N LEU A 91 -5.47 -19.98 12.37
CA LEU A 91 -4.33 -19.08 12.52
C LEU A 91 -3.42 -19.08 11.28
N LEU A 92 -3.21 -20.25 10.66
CA LEU A 92 -2.41 -20.39 9.45
C LEU A 92 -3.11 -19.75 8.25
N ASP A 93 -4.40 -20.02 8.05
CA ASP A 93 -5.21 -19.47 6.95
C ASP A 93 -5.22 -17.93 7.01
N PHE A 94 -5.38 -17.35 8.20
CA PHE A 94 -5.30 -15.91 8.41
C PHE A 94 -3.93 -15.33 8.03
N LYS A 95 -2.83 -16.02 8.38
CA LYS A 95 -1.48 -15.59 8.01
C LYS A 95 -1.26 -15.67 6.49
N THR A 96 -1.72 -16.73 5.85
CA THR A 96 -1.65 -16.91 4.39
C THR A 96 -2.42 -15.80 3.68
N PHE A 97 -3.64 -15.50 4.14
CA PHE A 97 -4.44 -14.41 3.60
C PHE A 97 -3.73 -13.05 3.69
N GLN A 98 -3.15 -12.71 4.85
CA GLN A 98 -2.37 -11.47 4.99
C GLN A 98 -1.18 -11.42 4.03
N GLN A 99 -0.47 -12.54 3.85
CA GLN A 99 0.67 -12.60 2.93
C GLN A 99 0.23 -12.37 1.48
N GLU A 100 -0.89 -12.97 1.06
CA GLU A 100 -1.47 -12.79 -0.27
C GLU A 100 -1.93 -11.34 -0.48
N GLN A 101 -2.54 -10.73 0.54
CA GLN A 101 -2.98 -9.33 0.50
C GLN A 101 -1.79 -8.38 0.31
N VAL A 102 -0.70 -8.58 1.08
CA VAL A 102 0.52 -7.78 0.94
C VAL A 102 1.16 -7.95 -0.44
N ALA A 103 1.24 -9.19 -0.94
CA ALA A 103 1.78 -9.45 -2.27
C ALA A 103 0.95 -8.81 -3.38
N THR A 104 -0.38 -8.87 -3.28
CA THR A 104 -1.32 -8.25 -4.23
C THR A 104 -1.22 -6.74 -4.19
N GLN A 105 -1.20 -6.14 -3.00
CA GLN A 105 -0.98 -4.70 -2.85
C GLN A 105 0.35 -4.25 -3.46
N GLY A 106 1.42 -5.01 -3.26
CA GLY A 106 2.73 -4.75 -3.88
C GLY A 106 2.64 -4.68 -5.41
N LYS A 107 1.98 -5.66 -6.02
CA LYS A 107 1.74 -5.70 -7.49
C LYS A 107 0.89 -4.51 -7.96
N ASP A 108 -0.17 -4.17 -7.22
CA ASP A 108 -1.03 -3.02 -7.55
C ASP A 108 -0.26 -1.70 -7.49
N TYR A 109 0.62 -1.53 -6.50
CA TYR A 109 1.49 -0.34 -6.41
C TYR A 109 2.49 -0.28 -7.56
N GLU A 110 3.12 -1.40 -7.91
CA GLU A 110 4.03 -1.48 -9.04
C GLU A 110 3.31 -1.11 -10.35
N PHE A 111 2.14 -1.69 -10.60
CA PHE A 111 1.32 -1.38 -11.77
C PHE A 111 0.95 0.11 -11.83
N LYS A 112 0.47 0.68 -10.72
CA LYS A 112 0.16 2.11 -10.63
C LYS A 112 1.39 2.98 -10.90
N ASN A 113 2.53 2.63 -10.33
CA ASN A 113 3.78 3.36 -10.53
C ASN A 113 4.21 3.34 -11.99
N LEU A 114 4.17 2.17 -12.65
CA LEU A 114 4.44 2.05 -14.09
C LEU A 114 3.47 2.88 -14.93
N ALA A 115 2.18 2.87 -14.60
CA ALA A 115 1.17 3.68 -15.28
C ALA A 115 1.41 5.19 -15.10
N TYR A 116 1.80 5.62 -13.89
CA TYR A 116 2.20 7.01 -13.63
C TYR A 116 3.45 7.39 -14.38
N MET A 117 4.50 6.56 -14.38
CA MET A 117 5.71 6.80 -15.16
C MET A 117 5.41 6.96 -16.65
N LYS A 118 4.55 6.10 -17.22
CA LYS A 118 4.12 6.22 -18.61
C LYS A 118 3.41 7.55 -18.88
N THR A 119 2.52 7.95 -17.97
CA THR A 119 1.80 9.23 -18.07
C THR A 119 2.75 10.42 -17.99
N ILE A 120 3.69 10.40 -17.03
CA ILE A 120 4.72 11.43 -16.87
C ILE A 120 5.56 11.55 -18.13
N ASN A 121 6.04 10.44 -18.69
CA ASN A 121 6.81 10.45 -19.93
C ASN A 121 6.01 11.02 -21.10
N LYS A 122 4.72 10.67 -21.22
CA LYS A 122 3.84 11.24 -22.26
C LYS A 122 3.70 12.76 -22.09
N LEU A 123 3.48 13.22 -20.85
CA LEU A 123 3.36 14.65 -20.55
C LEU A 123 4.66 15.40 -20.84
N GLN A 124 5.82 14.81 -20.51
CA GLN A 124 7.12 15.39 -20.82
C GLN A 124 7.34 15.51 -22.33
N THR A 125 7.01 14.47 -23.11
CA THR A 125 7.11 14.51 -24.57
C THR A 125 6.22 15.59 -25.17
N GLU A 126 4.96 15.69 -24.73
CA GLU A 126 4.05 16.75 -25.19
C GLU A 126 4.53 18.15 -24.79
N ASN A 127 5.06 18.30 -23.57
CA ASN A 127 5.60 19.57 -23.10
C ASN A 127 6.78 20.02 -23.97
N ASN A 128 7.72 19.10 -24.24
CA ASN A 128 8.85 19.35 -25.14
C ASN A 128 8.40 19.73 -26.55
N ARG A 129 7.35 19.08 -27.08
CA ARG A 129 6.77 19.42 -28.40
C ARG A 129 6.18 20.82 -28.39
N LEU A 130 5.39 21.18 -27.38
CA LEU A 130 4.78 22.50 -27.24
C LEU A 130 5.84 23.61 -27.09
N ASP A 131 6.91 23.33 -26.37
CA ASP A 131 8.04 24.26 -26.23
C ASP A 131 8.73 24.50 -27.58
N GLN A 132 8.96 23.44 -28.36
CA GLN A 132 9.51 23.56 -29.72
C GLN A 132 8.58 24.36 -30.64
N GLU A 133 7.28 24.07 -30.64
CA GLU A 133 6.29 24.83 -31.44
C GLU A 133 6.25 26.31 -31.04
N THR A 134 6.34 26.58 -29.74
CA THR A 134 6.38 27.96 -29.21
C THR A 134 7.65 28.69 -29.65
N LEU A 135 8.79 28.00 -29.67
CA LEU A 135 10.06 28.55 -30.14
C LEU A 135 10.00 28.88 -31.64
N GLU A 136 9.48 27.98 -32.46
CA GLU A 136 9.33 28.20 -33.90
C GLU A 136 8.34 29.32 -34.20
N PHE A 137 7.20 29.38 -33.49
CA PHE A 137 6.25 30.48 -33.61
C PHE A 137 6.87 31.83 -33.22
N LYS A 138 7.67 31.88 -32.14
CA LYS A 138 8.39 33.09 -31.73
C LYS A 138 9.41 33.54 -32.78
N LYS A 139 10.16 32.61 -33.39
CA LYS A 139 11.09 32.92 -34.49
C LYS A 139 10.36 33.50 -35.70
N GLY A 140 9.28 32.85 -36.13
CA GLY A 140 8.43 33.33 -37.22
C GLY A 140 7.88 34.72 -36.96
N LYS A 141 7.31 34.95 -35.77
CA LYS A 141 6.81 36.28 -35.36
C LYS A 141 7.90 37.36 -35.40
N LYS A 142 9.10 37.07 -34.90
CA LYS A 142 10.23 38.00 -34.97
C LYS A 142 10.62 38.31 -36.42
N PHE A 143 10.65 37.29 -37.29
CA PHE A 143 10.95 37.48 -38.71
C PHE A 143 9.91 38.39 -39.39
N TYR A 144 8.60 38.12 -39.21
CA TYR A 144 7.54 38.98 -39.73
C TYR A 144 7.64 40.41 -39.21
N GLN A 145 7.92 40.61 -37.92
CA GLN A 145 8.12 41.95 -37.35
C GLN A 145 9.28 42.70 -38.02
N ILE A 146 10.41 42.03 -38.24
CA ILE A 146 11.58 42.62 -38.90
C ILE A 146 11.26 42.98 -40.35
N VAL A 147 10.62 42.07 -41.10
CA VAL A 147 10.25 42.29 -42.51
C VAL A 147 9.25 43.45 -42.64
N SER A 148 8.20 43.48 -41.81
CA SER A 148 7.22 44.57 -41.82
C SER A 148 7.85 45.92 -41.48
N PHE A 149 8.79 45.96 -40.52
CA PHE A 149 9.50 47.20 -40.18
C PHE A 149 10.41 47.67 -41.34
N ALA A 150 11.16 46.76 -41.96
CA ALA A 150 12.00 47.07 -43.11
C ALA A 150 11.18 47.58 -44.31
N LEU A 151 10.02 46.96 -44.58
CA LEU A 151 9.12 47.39 -45.65
C LEU A 151 8.53 48.78 -45.36
N GLY A 152 8.14 49.06 -44.12
CA GLY A 152 7.69 50.38 -43.68
C GLY A 152 8.76 51.46 -43.91
N LEU A 153 10.02 51.19 -43.54
CA LEU A 153 11.14 52.10 -43.80
C LEU A 153 11.40 52.32 -45.30
N ALA A 154 11.29 51.27 -46.11
CA ALA A 154 11.44 51.37 -47.56
C ALA A 154 10.36 52.26 -48.19
N ILE A 155 9.09 52.11 -47.76
CA ILE A 155 7.97 52.94 -48.22
C ILE A 155 8.19 54.41 -47.82
N ILE A 156 8.58 54.69 -46.57
CA ILE A 156 8.86 56.05 -46.11
C ILE A 156 10.01 56.66 -46.91
N SER A 157 11.10 55.92 -47.10
CA SER A 157 12.27 56.38 -47.86
C SER A 157 11.92 56.67 -49.32
N PHE A 158 11.11 55.81 -49.94
CA PHE A 158 10.61 56.00 -51.30
C PHE A 158 9.68 57.21 -51.42
N ALA A 159 8.75 57.38 -50.47
CA ALA A 159 7.88 58.55 -50.41
C ALA A 159 8.68 59.84 -50.29
N LEU A 160 9.66 59.91 -49.38
CA LEU A 160 10.55 61.07 -49.23
C LEU A 160 11.35 61.36 -50.50
N PHE A 161 11.84 60.33 -51.19
CA PHE A 161 12.55 60.48 -52.46
C PHE A 161 11.65 61.09 -53.55
N VAL A 162 10.42 60.60 -53.69
CA VAL A 162 9.43 61.11 -54.65
C VAL A 162 9.02 62.54 -54.30
N PHE A 163 8.71 62.82 -53.03
CA PHE A 163 8.38 64.18 -52.56
C PHE A 163 9.52 65.18 -52.84
N ARG A 164 10.77 64.77 -52.61
CA ARG A 164 11.95 65.61 -52.87
C ARG A 164 12.20 65.83 -54.37
N LYS A 165 11.78 64.91 -55.23
CA LYS A 165 11.84 65.03 -56.70
C LYS A 165 10.69 65.90 -57.27
N ILE A 166 9.51 65.86 -56.65
CA ILE A 166 8.31 66.58 -57.09
C ILE A 166 8.25 68.00 -56.52
N SER A 167 8.86 68.28 -55.36
CA SER A 167 8.93 69.64 -54.83
C SER A 167 9.93 70.45 -55.67
N PRO A 168 9.48 71.37 -56.55
CA PRO A 168 10.42 72.21 -57.28
C PRO A 168 11.12 73.12 -56.28
N LYS A 169 12.43 73.28 -56.46
CA LYS A 169 13.27 74.24 -55.73
C LYS A 169 12.54 75.59 -55.69
N LYS A 170 11.96 75.94 -54.55
CA LYS A 170 11.38 77.26 -54.33
C LYS A 170 12.57 78.22 -54.30
N SER A 171 12.72 78.98 -55.39
CA SER A 171 13.68 80.09 -55.49
C SER A 171 13.37 81.17 -54.47
#